data_AF-A0A2V9TZ37-F1
#
_entry.id   AF-A0A2V9TZ37-F1
#
_cell.length_a   1.000
_cell.length_b   1.000
_cell.length_c   1.000
_cell.angle_alpha   90.00
_cell.angle_beta   90.00
_cell.angle_gamma   90.00
#
_symmetry.space_group_name_H-M   'P 1'
#
loop_
_entity.id
_entity.type
_entity.pdbx_description
1 polymer ?
#
loop_
_entity_poly.entity_id
_entity_poly.type
_entity_poly.pdbx_seq_one_letter_code
_entity_poly.pdbx_strand_id
1 'polypeptide(L)' 'MSLRPVKQIIQPKATIEGAGVKLQRAFGFGKTKDFDPFLLLDDFRNDNPDDYLAGFPWHPHRGIETITYVLAG' A
#
# COMPACT_ATOMS: atom_id res chain seq x y z
N MET A 1 0.98 -14.38 -27.89
CA MET A 1 0.74 -14.06 -26.46
C MET A 1 -0.68 -14.46 -26.12
N SER A 2 -0.91 -15.18 -25.03
CA SER A 2 -2.26 -15.47 -24.54
C SER A 2 -2.78 -14.28 -23.75
N LEU A 3 -4.03 -13.86 -23.99
CA LEU A 3 -4.67 -12.80 -23.20
C LEU A 3 -4.96 -13.33 -21.79
N ARG A 4 -4.47 -12.63 -20.76
CA ARG A 4 -4.79 -12.96 -19.36
C ARG A 4 -6.02 -12.15 -18.93
N PRO A 5 -7.18 -12.78 -18.66
CA PRO A 5 -8.36 -12.05 -18.22
C PRO A 5 -8.21 -11.56 -16.78
N VAL A 6 -8.93 -10.48 -16.44
CA VAL A 6 -9.06 -10.02 -15.06
C VAL A 6 -9.87 -11.04 -14.27
N LYS A 7 -9.27 -11.64 -13.23
CA LYS A 7 -9.94 -12.62 -12.37
C LYS A 7 -10.81 -11.96 -11.29
N GLN A 8 -10.39 -10.80 -10.78
CA GLN A 8 -11.05 -10.08 -9.70
C GLN A 8 -10.67 -8.60 -9.75
N ILE A 9 -11.61 -7.74 -9.36
CA ILE A 9 -11.38 -6.31 -9.07
C ILE A 9 -11.55 -6.12 -7.56
N ILE A 10 -10.57 -5.50 -6.92
CA ILE A 10 -10.57 -5.25 -5.47
C ILE A 10 -10.58 -3.75 -5.26
N GLN A 11 -11.56 -3.26 -4.50
CA GLN A 11 -11.58 -1.86 -4.07
C GLN A 11 -10.62 -1.68 -2.89
N PRO A 12 -9.69 -0.71 -2.94
CA PRO A 12 -8.84 -0.39 -1.80
C PRO A 12 -9.64 0.02 -0.56
N LYS A 13 -9.06 -0.20 0.62
CA LYS A 13 -9.65 0.17 1.89
C LYS A 13 -8.91 1.36 2.49
N ALA A 14 -9.66 2.37 2.90
CA ALA A 14 -9.13 3.49 3.68
C ALA A 14 -8.49 2.96 4.98
N THR A 15 -7.25 3.34 5.22
CA THR A 15 -6.43 2.87 6.34
C THR A 15 -5.62 4.03 6.91
N ILE A 16 -5.32 3.97 8.21
CA ILE A 16 -4.46 4.92 8.92
C ILE A 16 -3.19 4.16 9.34
N GLU A 17 -2.02 4.72 9.04
CA GLU A 17 -0.70 4.15 9.36
C GLU A 17 0.25 5.21 9.92
N GLY A 18 1.40 4.78 10.45
CA GLY A 18 2.45 5.68 10.93
C GLY A 18 1.94 6.66 11.99
N ALA A 19 2.27 7.95 11.83
CA ALA A 19 1.84 9.02 12.72
C ALA A 19 0.50 9.65 12.29
N GLY A 20 -0.46 8.83 11.85
CA GLY A 20 -1.79 9.29 11.43
C GLY A 20 -1.95 9.49 9.92
N VAL A 21 -1.04 8.94 9.11
CA VAL A 21 -1.07 9.03 7.66
C VAL A 21 -2.29 8.30 7.12
N LYS A 22 -3.12 8.98 6.34
CA LYS A 22 -4.26 8.38 5.64
C LYS A 22 -3.83 7.83 4.28
N LEU A 23 -4.15 6.58 3.99
CA LEU A 23 -3.82 5.92 2.74
C LEU A 23 -4.90 4.93 2.29
N GLN A 24 -4.77 4.43 1.07
CA GLN A 24 -5.63 3.39 0.49
C GLN A 24 -4.86 2.08 0.38
N ARG A 25 -5.28 1.05 1.11
CA ARG A 25 -4.67 -0.29 1.07
C ARG A 25 -5.35 -1.17 0.03
N ALA A 26 -4.64 -1.52 -1.03
CA ALA A 26 -5.17 -2.38 -2.10
C ALA A 26 -5.17 -3.85 -1.68
N PHE A 27 -4.02 -4.34 -1.19
CA PHE A 27 -3.89 -5.64 -0.57
C PHE A 27 -2.85 -5.59 0.55
N GLY A 28 -2.95 -6.55 1.45
CA GLY A 28 -2.13 -6.68 2.65
C GLY A 28 -2.67 -7.82 3.50
N PHE A 29 -2.14 -7.99 4.71
CA PHE A 29 -2.67 -8.81 5.82
C PHE A 29 -3.79 -9.81 5.45
N GLY A 30 -3.50 -11.12 5.48
CA GLY A 30 -4.52 -12.16 5.29
C GLY A 30 -4.19 -13.12 4.14
N LYS A 31 -4.85 -12.96 2.99
CA LYS A 31 -4.78 -13.87 1.82
C LYS A 31 -3.43 -13.78 1.07
N THR A 32 -2.33 -14.05 1.76
CA THR A 32 -0.97 -13.94 1.22
C THR A 32 -0.72 -14.82 0.01
N LYS A 33 -1.40 -15.98 -0.10
CA LYS A 33 -1.27 -16.88 -1.27
C LYS A 33 -1.72 -16.28 -2.59
N ASP A 34 -2.69 -15.35 -2.58
CA ASP A 34 -3.20 -14.76 -3.82
C ASP A 34 -2.23 -13.74 -4.42
N PHE A 35 -1.31 -13.22 -3.61
CA PHE A 35 -0.40 -12.13 -3.98
C PHE A 35 1.09 -12.47 -3.82
N ASP A 36 1.45 -13.65 -3.31
CA ASP A 36 2.83 -14.16 -3.20
C ASP A 36 3.62 -13.90 -4.52
N PRO A 37 4.76 -13.18 -4.49
CA PRO A 37 5.57 -12.77 -3.32
C PRO A 37 5.25 -11.40 -2.71
N PHE A 38 4.23 -10.69 -3.18
CA PHE A 38 3.86 -9.38 -2.68
C PHE A 38 3.07 -9.47 -1.38
N LEU A 39 3.56 -8.75 -0.36
CA LEU A 39 2.98 -8.79 0.98
C LEU A 39 1.96 -7.68 1.23
N LEU A 40 2.16 -6.52 0.60
CA LEU A 40 1.38 -5.32 0.85
C LEU A 40 1.51 -4.32 -0.32
N LEU A 41 0.43 -3.62 -0.63
CA LEU A 41 0.41 -2.47 -1.53
C LEU A 41 -0.49 -1.37 -0.97
N ASP A 42 0.13 -0.25 -0.64
CA ASP A 42 -0.52 0.96 -0.16
C ASP A 42 -0.33 2.11 -1.17
N ASP A 43 -1.39 2.88 -1.38
CA ASP A 43 -1.39 4.12 -2.16
C ASP A 43 -1.65 5.29 -1.21
N PHE A 44 -0.60 6.01 -0.85
CA PHE A 44 -0.64 7.13 0.08
C PHE A 44 -0.59 8.46 -0.69
N ARG A 45 -1.71 8.81 -1.31
CA ARG A 45 -1.92 10.12 -1.95
C ARG A 45 -2.94 10.93 -1.15
N ASN A 46 -2.69 12.21 -0.98
CA ASN A 46 -3.65 13.09 -0.34
C ASN A 46 -3.45 14.55 -0.80
N ASP A 47 -4.54 15.29 -0.93
CA ASP A 47 -4.54 16.71 -1.27
C ASP A 47 -4.36 17.59 -0.02
N ASN A 48 -4.64 17.05 1.18
CA ASN A 48 -4.46 17.74 2.46
C ASN A 48 -3.14 17.34 3.12
N PRO A 49 -2.18 18.28 3.30
CA PRO A 49 -0.92 18.03 4.00
C PRO A 49 -1.09 17.39 5.38
N ASP A 50 -2.08 17.81 6.16
CA ASP A 50 -2.28 17.32 7.54
C ASP A 50 -2.52 15.80 7.59
N ASP A 51 -2.98 15.20 6.50
CA ASP A 51 -3.26 13.77 6.41
C ASP A 51 -2.02 12.92 6.10
N TYR A 52 -0.85 13.51 5.84
CA TYR A 52 0.38 12.75 5.57
C TYR A 52 1.68 13.36 6.12
N LEU A 53 1.69 14.65 6.50
CA LEU A 53 2.90 15.38 6.87
C LEU A 53 3.68 14.74 8.02
N ALA A 54 2.97 14.17 9.00
CA ALA A 54 3.56 13.50 10.15
C ALA A 54 4.34 12.21 9.75
N GLY A 55 3.99 11.64 8.59
CA GLY A 55 4.73 10.57 7.94
C GLY A 55 4.77 9.27 8.73
N PHE A 56 5.84 8.51 8.47
CA PHE A 56 6.10 7.23 9.09
C PHE A 56 7.34 7.38 9.98
N PRO A 57 7.18 7.58 11.30
CA PRO A 57 8.30 7.64 12.24
C PRO A 57 9.17 6.39 12.16
N TRP A 58 10.34 6.44 12.81
CA TRP A 58 11.25 5.30 12.84
C TRP A 58 10.53 4.00 13.24
N HIS A 59 10.63 2.98 12.38
CA HIS A 59 10.06 1.65 12.61
C HIS A 59 10.91 0.57 11.90
N PRO A 60 11.07 -0.62 12.49
CA PRO A 60 11.92 -1.67 11.92
C PRO A 60 11.22 -2.52 10.87
N HIS A 61 12.00 -3.10 9.96
CA HIS A 61 11.60 -4.17 9.02
C HIS A 61 12.61 -5.32 9.08
N ARG A 62 12.17 -6.56 8.85
CA ARG A 62 13.04 -7.75 8.80
C ARG A 62 12.52 -8.76 7.80
N GLY A 63 13.41 -9.26 6.93
CA GLY A 63 13.13 -10.37 6.03
C GLY A 63 12.20 -10.03 4.86
N ILE A 64 12.02 -8.75 4.55
CA ILE A 64 11.20 -8.24 3.46
C ILE A 64 11.91 -7.07 2.77
N GLU A 65 11.45 -6.72 1.58
CA GLU A 65 11.84 -5.51 0.86
C GLU A 65 10.65 -4.55 0.78
N THR A 66 10.92 -3.25 0.93
CA THR A 66 9.94 -2.18 0.72
C THR A 66 10.36 -1.35 -0.48
N ILE A 67 9.46 -1.20 -1.45
CA ILE A 67 9.68 -0.39 -2.65
C ILE A 67 8.72 0.79 -2.58
N THR A 68 9.26 2.00 -2.53
CA THR A 68 8.48 3.23 -2.60
C THR A 68 8.64 3.83 -3.99
N TYR A 69 7.54 3.98 -4.72
CA TYR A 69 7.51 4.67 -6.00
C TYR A 69 6.75 5.98 -5.85
N VAL A 70 7.44 7.09 -6.12
CA VAL A 70 6.88 8.44 -5.98
C VAL A 70 6.36 8.89 -7.34
N LEU A 71 5.06 9.18 -7.41
CA LEU A 71 4.44 9.82 -8.56
C LEU A 71 4.69 11.33 -8.53
N ALA A 72 4.53 11.99 -9.68
CA ALA A 72 4.60 13.45 -9.72
C ALA A 72 3.50 14.05 -8.83
N GLY A 73 3.91 14.99 -7.96
CA GLY A 73 3.10 15.67 -6.96
C GLY A 73 3.92 16.74 -6.25
#